data_AF-A0A8S3EGK6-F1
#
_entry.id   AF-A0A8S3EGK6-F1
#
_cell.length_a   1.000
_cell.length_b   1.000
_cell.length_c   1.000
_cell.angle_alpha   90.00
_cell.angle_beta   90.00
_cell.angle_gamma   90.00
#
_symmetry.space_group_name_H-M   'P 1'
#
loop_
_entity.id
_entity.type
_entity.pdbx_description
1 polymer ?
#
loop_
_entity_poly.entity_id
_entity_poly.type
_entity_poly.pdbx_seq_one_letter_code
_entity_poly.pdbx_strand_id
1 'polypeptide(L)'
;MTLSNIYNQMPKRYLLSLLGFFGLFNAFLLRSNLSIAIVAMITPTIEKTSANTTTIIPAAFNWSTTTQGYILSSFFYGYAFAQIPAGFLATRFGGRILFGGSIGLCAFLTLFTPLCAQSGSGTLIFLRVLEGLSS
;
A
#
# COMPACT_ATOMS: atom_id res chain seq x y z
N MET A 1 -33.93 6.87 -23.30
CA MET A 1 -33.83 6.98 -21.83
C MET A 1 -32.38 7.34 -21.49
N THR A 2 -32.08 8.63 -21.47
CA THR A 2 -30.71 9.15 -21.54
C THR A 2 -30.02 9.08 -20.17
N LEU A 3 -28.75 8.63 -20.15
CA LEU A 3 -27.87 8.50 -18.97
C LEU A 3 -27.84 9.77 -18.08
N SER A 4 -28.17 10.93 -18.62
CA SER A 4 -28.32 12.20 -17.90
C SER A 4 -29.42 12.19 -16.83
N ASN A 5 -30.51 11.42 -17.02
CA ASN A 5 -31.60 11.34 -16.04
C ASN A 5 -31.23 10.53 -14.79
N ILE A 6 -30.34 9.53 -14.93
CA ILE A 6 -29.84 8.73 -13.80
C ILE A 6 -28.87 9.56 -12.95
N TYR A 7 -28.02 10.36 -13.59
CA TYR A 7 -27.06 11.23 -12.91
C TYR A 7 -27.73 12.33 -12.07
N ASN A 8 -28.91 12.80 -12.48
CA ASN A 8 -29.66 13.84 -11.78
C ASN A 8 -30.55 13.29 -10.64
N GLN A 9 -30.86 11.98 -10.64
CA GLN A 9 -31.67 11.34 -9.59
C GLN A 9 -30.83 10.82 -8.41
N MET A 10 -29.55 10.56 -8.61
CA MET A 10 -28.64 10.12 -7.54
C MET A 10 -28.15 11.34 -6.74
N PRO A 11 -28.48 11.47 -5.44
CA PRO A 11 -27.95 12.55 -4.63
C PRO A 11 -26.43 12.41 -4.56
N LYS A 12 -25.70 13.45 -5.00
CA LYS A 12 -24.22 13.47 -5.09
C LYS A 12 -23.50 13.06 -3.78
N ARG A 13 -24.20 13.13 -2.65
CA ARG A 13 -23.76 12.67 -1.33
C ARG A 13 -23.55 11.15 -1.25
N TYR A 14 -24.46 10.34 -1.80
CA TYR A 14 -24.31 8.88 -1.81
C TYR A 14 -23.18 8.41 -2.71
N LEU A 15 -22.99 9.09 -3.85
CA LEU A 15 -21.87 8.81 -4.75
C LEU A 15 -20.51 9.08 -4.07
N LEU A 16 -20.41 10.19 -3.32
CA LEU A 16 -19.19 10.50 -2.56
C LEU A 16 -18.93 9.50 -1.44
N SER A 17 -19.97 9.08 -0.70
CA SER A 17 -19.83 8.06 0.33
C SER A 17 -19.45 6.69 -0.24
N LEU A 18 -20.02 6.30 -1.38
CA LEU A 18 -19.66 5.05 -2.07
C LEU A 18 -18.20 5.10 -2.56
N LEU A 19 -17.78 6.21 -3.16
CA LEU A 19 -16.41 6.41 -3.61
C LEU A 19 -15.43 6.42 -2.43
N GLY A 20 -15.79 7.07 -1.32
CA GLY A 20 -15.01 7.07 -0.09
C GLY A 20 -14.88 5.66 0.52
N PHE A 21 -15.95 4.88 0.51
CA PHE A 21 -15.95 3.50 0.96
C PHE A 21 -15.00 2.64 0.12
N PHE A 22 -15.10 2.70 -1.22
CA PHE A 22 -14.17 1.97 -2.09
C PHE A 22 -12.73 2.46 -1.98
N GLY A 23 -12.52 3.78 -1.80
CA GLY A 23 -11.18 4.34 -1.61
C GLY A 23 -10.51 3.85 -0.34
N LEU A 24 -11.24 3.85 0.78
CA LEU A 24 -10.77 3.30 2.06
C LEU A 24 -10.55 1.79 1.95
N PHE A 25 -11.47 1.06 1.33
CA PHE A 25 -11.31 -0.37 1.09
C PHE A 25 -10.05 -0.70 0.31
N ASN A 26 -9.79 0.02 -0.78
CA ASN A 26 -8.57 -0.13 -1.57
C ASN A 26 -7.30 0.18 -0.75
N ALA A 27 -7.32 1.24 0.06
CA ALA A 27 -6.20 1.57 0.95
C ALA A 27 -5.90 0.45 1.96
N PHE A 28 -6.93 -0.18 2.54
CA PHE A 28 -6.76 -1.33 3.43
C PHE A 28 -6.19 -2.57 2.72
N LEU A 29 -6.59 -2.82 1.47
CA LEU A 29 -6.04 -3.93 0.67
C LEU A 29 -4.57 -3.73 0.34
N LEU A 30 -4.18 -2.53 -0.12
CA LEU A 30 -2.79 -2.18 -0.41
C LEU A 30 -1.90 -2.37 0.83
N ARG A 31 -2.39 -1.95 1.99
CA ARG A 31 -1.69 -2.13 3.27
C ARG A 31 -1.49 -3.62 3.62
N SER A 32 -2.51 -4.45 3.38
CA SER A 32 -2.48 -5.88 3.74
C SER A 32 -1.58 -6.70 2.80
N ASN A 33 -1.61 -6.40 1.50
CA ASN A 33 -0.84 -7.11 0.49
C ASN A 33 0.67 -7.05 0.75
N LEU A 34 1.18 -5.95 1.29
CA LEU A 34 2.61 -5.76 1.45
C LEU A 34 3.19 -6.50 2.67
N SER A 35 2.42 -6.66 3.76
CA SER A 35 2.80 -7.55 4.86
C SER A 35 2.88 -9.01 4.40
N ILE A 36 1.97 -9.43 3.53
CA ILE A 36 1.96 -10.77 2.93
C ILE A 36 3.13 -10.94 1.95
N ALA A 37 3.41 -9.92 1.14
CA ALA A 37 4.50 -9.94 0.16
C ALA A 37 5.88 -10.09 0.82
N ILE A 38 6.13 -9.42 1.96
CA ILE A 38 7.39 -9.56 2.70
C ILE A 38 7.59 -11.02 3.15
N VAL A 39 6.54 -11.67 3.66
CA VAL A 39 6.60 -13.08 4.07
C VAL A 39 6.82 -14.01 2.87
N ALA A 40 6.22 -13.71 1.71
CA ALA A 40 6.46 -14.47 0.50
C ALA A 40 7.90 -14.32 -0.03
N MET A 41 8.52 -13.14 0.11
CA MET A 41 9.88 -12.87 -0.39
C MET A 41 11.00 -13.52 0.43
N ILE A 42 10.73 -13.86 1.69
CA ILE A 42 11.71 -14.48 2.61
C ILE A 42 11.49 -15.97 2.82
N THR A 43 10.34 -16.51 2.41
CA THR A 43 10.06 -17.94 2.58
C THR A 43 10.75 -18.72 1.46
N PRO A 44 11.69 -19.62 1.76
CA PRO A 44 12.29 -20.48 0.74
C PRO A 44 11.22 -21.39 0.15
N THR A 45 11.15 -21.47 -1.18
CA THR A 45 10.19 -22.35 -1.85
C THR A 45 10.78 -23.76 -1.88
N ILE A 46 10.11 -24.69 -1.19
CA ILE A 46 10.48 -26.10 -1.23
C ILE A 46 9.78 -26.74 -2.42
N GLU A 47 10.50 -26.93 -3.52
CA GLU A 47 9.98 -27.73 -4.64
C GLU A 47 10.24 -29.21 -4.35
N LYS A 48 9.17 -29.99 -4.25
CA LYS A 48 9.25 -31.45 -4.17
C LYS A 48 9.26 -32.01 -5.58
N THR A 49 10.43 -32.24 -6.17
CA THR A 49 10.52 -33.00 -7.41
C THR A 49 10.28 -34.48 -7.11
N SER A 50 9.38 -35.11 -7.87
CA SER A 50 8.96 -36.51 -7.74
C SER A 50 10.09 -37.49 -8.08
N ALA A 51 11.10 -37.60 -7.21
CA ALA A 51 12.09 -38.68 -7.12
C ALA A 51 13.03 -38.42 -5.92
N ASN A 52 12.55 -38.52 -4.68
CA ASN A 52 13.35 -38.46 -3.43
C ASN A 52 14.39 -37.33 -3.30
N THR A 53 14.25 -36.24 -4.06
CA THR A 53 15.21 -35.14 -4.10
C THR A 53 14.45 -33.85 -3.87
N THR A 54 14.64 -33.25 -2.70
CA THR A 54 14.06 -31.94 -2.36
C THR A 54 15.01 -30.84 -2.86
N THR A 55 14.62 -30.11 -3.89
CA THR A 55 15.32 -28.90 -4.32
C THR A 55 14.79 -27.73 -3.49
N ILE A 56 15.62 -27.24 -2.57
CA ILE A 56 15.32 -26.02 -1.81
C ILE A 56 15.71 -24.84 -2.69
N ILE A 57 14.72 -24.11 -3.20
CA ILE A 57 14.98 -22.83 -3.86
C ILE A 57 15.29 -21.82 -2.73
N PRO A 58 16.50 -21.24 -2.70
CA PRO A 58 16.86 -20.27 -1.67
C PRO A 58 15.91 -19.07 -1.74
N ALA A 59 15.56 -18.52 -0.59
CA ALA A 59 14.74 -17.32 -0.52
C ALA A 59 15.38 -16.20 -1.36
N ALA A 60 14.54 -15.46 -2.11
CA ALA A 60 15.00 -14.40 -3.01
C ALA A 60 15.75 -13.29 -2.28
N PHE A 61 15.49 -13.11 -0.97
CA PHE A 61 16.20 -12.16 -0.11
C PHE A 61 16.53 -12.77 1.26
N ASN A 62 17.79 -12.64 1.68
CA ASN A 62 18.27 -13.05 3.00
C ASN A 62 18.01 -11.93 4.04
N TRP A 63 16.76 -11.47 4.16
CA TRP A 63 16.39 -10.47 5.15
C TRP A 63 16.13 -11.14 6.50
N SER A 64 16.92 -10.75 7.50
CA SER A 64 16.69 -11.17 8.90
C SER A 64 15.33 -10.69 9.40
N THR A 65 14.73 -11.44 10.32
CA THR A 65 13.48 -11.09 11.03
C THR A 65 13.52 -9.67 11.61
N THR A 66 14.71 -9.20 12.03
CA THR A 66 14.92 -7.84 12.52
C THR A 66 14.69 -6.79 11.42
N THR A 67 15.20 -7.01 10.20
CA THR A 67 15.01 -6.10 9.06
C THR A 67 13.56 -6.03 8.63
N GLN A 68 12.82 -7.14 8.71
CA GLN A 68 11.39 -7.16 8.45
C GLN A 68 10.61 -6.30 9.44
N GLY A 69 10.96 -6.40 10.72
CA GLY A 69 10.41 -5.54 11.77
C GLY A 69 10.65 -4.06 11.49
N TYR A 70 11.83 -3.70 11.00
CA TYR A 70 12.12 -2.32 10.58
C TYR A 70 11.29 -1.87 9.38
N ILE A 71 11.12 -2.71 8.36
CA ILE A 71 10.26 -2.40 7.21
C ILE A 71 8.81 -2.20 7.66
N LEU A 72 8.27 -3.10 8.49
CA LEU A 72 6.90 -3.00 8.99
C LEU A 72 6.68 -1.77 9.86
N SER A 73 7.63 -1.48 10.77
CA SER A 73 7.54 -0.33 11.69
C SER A 73 7.77 1.02 10.99
N SER A 74 8.62 1.08 9.96
CA SER A 74 8.91 2.30 9.18
C SER A 74 7.64 2.98 8.63
N PHE A 75 6.67 2.19 8.20
CA PHE A 75 5.37 2.68 7.76
C PHE A 75 4.65 3.48 8.87
N PHE A 76 4.65 2.95 10.11
CA PHE A 76 3.96 3.59 11.22
C PHE A 76 4.61 4.91 11.62
N TYR A 77 5.94 5.02 11.53
CA TYR A 77 6.64 6.28 11.75
C TYR A 77 6.24 7.34 10.70
N GLY A 78 6.16 6.95 9.42
CA GLY A 78 5.67 7.84 8.36
C GLY A 78 4.24 8.30 8.60
N TYR A 79 3.35 7.36 8.94
CA TYR A 79 1.93 7.63 9.22
C TYR A 79 1.71 8.52 10.46
N ALA A 80 2.50 8.31 11.53
CA ALA A 80 2.44 9.15 12.72
C ALA A 80 2.84 10.60 12.39
N PHE A 81 3.91 10.76 11.60
CA PHE A 81 4.36 12.08 11.16
C PHE A 81 3.36 12.74 10.21
N ALA A 82 2.69 11.97 9.33
CA ALA A 82 1.73 12.47 8.35
C ALA A 82 0.48 13.11 8.97
N GLN A 83 0.01 12.60 10.12
CA GLN A 83 -1.25 13.03 10.71
C GLN A 83 -1.26 14.52 11.09
N ILE A 84 -0.15 15.04 11.61
CA ILE A 84 -0.03 16.45 12.03
C ILE A 84 -0.20 17.41 10.84
N PRO A 85 0.59 17.32 9.75
CA PRO A 85 0.41 18.15 8.57
C PRO A 85 -0.88 17.82 7.81
N ALA A 86 -1.33 16.56 7.76
CA ALA A 86 -2.57 16.20 7.08
C ALA A 86 -3.79 16.93 7.68
N GLY A 87 -3.84 17.09 9.02
CA GLY A 87 -4.89 17.88 9.68
C GLY A 87 -4.89 19.35 9.25
N PHE A 88 -3.71 19.96 9.13
CA PHE A 88 -3.58 21.33 8.65
C PHE A 88 -3.88 21.47 7.15
N LEU A 89 -3.47 20.51 6.32
CA LEU A 89 -3.76 20.51 4.89
C LEU A 89 -5.25 20.27 4.61
N ALA A 90 -5.93 19.49 5.44
CA ALA A 90 -7.37 19.21 5.30
C ALA A 90 -8.22 20.47 5.46
N THR A 91 -7.82 21.38 6.35
CA THR A 91 -8.54 22.65 6.56
C THR A 91 -8.26 23.65 5.44
N ARG A 92 -7.07 23.63 4.83
CA ARG A 92 -6.67 24.58 3.77
C ARG A 92 -7.08 24.19 2.36
N PHE A 93 -6.93 22.90 1.99
CA PHE A 93 -7.18 22.41 0.62
C PHE A 93 -8.51 21.65 0.48
N GLY A 94 -9.20 21.41 1.59
CA GLY A 94 -10.45 20.66 1.63
C GLY A 94 -10.22 19.14 1.52
N GLY A 95 -11.01 18.38 2.29
CA GLY A 95 -10.85 16.92 2.40
C GLY A 95 -11.02 16.15 1.09
N ARG A 96 -11.76 16.68 0.11
CA ARG A 96 -12.00 16.00 -1.19
C ARG A 96 -10.71 15.87 -2.02
N ILE A 97 -9.91 16.93 -2.09
CA ILE A 97 -8.65 16.91 -2.87
C ILE A 97 -7.59 16.13 -2.10
N LEU A 98 -7.52 16.32 -0.78
CA LEU A 98 -6.58 15.62 0.07
C LEU A 98 -6.77 14.10 0.01
N PHE A 99 -8.02 13.63 0.13
CA PHE A 99 -8.36 12.20 0.07
C PHE A 99 -8.08 11.58 -1.31
N GLY A 100 -8.40 12.28 -2.40
CA GLY A 100 -8.10 11.78 -3.75
C GLY A 100 -6.60 11.79 -4.04
N GLY A 101 -5.89 12.84 -3.62
CA GLY A 101 -4.45 13.00 -3.83
C GLY A 101 -3.63 12.00 -3.04
N SER A 102 -4.02 11.72 -1.79
CA SER A 102 -3.35 10.73 -0.93
C SER A 102 -3.48 9.31 -1.50
N ILE A 103 -4.68 8.91 -1.94
CA ILE A 103 -4.91 7.61 -2.58
C ILE A 103 -4.15 7.50 -3.90
N GLY A 104 -4.15 8.56 -4.72
CA GLY A 104 -3.42 8.58 -6.00
C GLY A 104 -1.91 8.45 -5.83
N LEU A 105 -1.34 9.21 -4.88
CA LEU A 105 0.08 9.13 -4.56
C LEU A 105 0.45 7.75 -3.99
N CYS A 106 -0.35 7.22 -3.06
CA CYS A 106 -0.15 5.88 -2.48
C CYS A 106 -0.18 4.78 -3.56
N ALA A 107 -1.13 4.84 -4.50
CA ALA A 107 -1.21 3.91 -5.61
C ALA A 107 0.02 3.99 -6.54
N PHE A 108 0.50 5.19 -6.82
CA PHE A 108 1.72 5.40 -7.62
C PHE A 108 2.96 4.81 -6.95
N LEU A 109 3.11 5.01 -5.64
CA LEU A 109 4.22 4.43 -4.88
C LEU A 109 4.14 2.90 -4.84
N THR A 110 2.94 2.34 -4.66
CA THR A 110 2.74 0.89 -4.63
C THR A 110 3.12 0.24 -5.96
N LEU A 111 2.89 0.92 -7.08
CA LEU A 111 3.32 0.45 -8.40
C LEU A 111 4.85 0.36 -8.51
N PHE A 112 5.58 1.22 -7.80
CA PHE A 112 7.05 1.23 -7.76
C PHE A 112 7.66 0.21 -6.78
N THR A 113 6.88 -0.29 -5.83
CA THR A 113 7.31 -1.29 -4.84
C THR A 113 8.03 -2.52 -5.45
N PRO A 114 7.55 -3.19 -6.51
CA PRO A 114 8.26 -4.32 -7.09
C PRO A 114 9.63 -3.95 -7.69
N LEU A 115 9.79 -2.74 -8.23
CA LEU A 115 11.08 -2.26 -8.77
C LEU A 115 12.08 -1.97 -7.64
N CYS A 116 11.60 -1.34 -6.56
CA CYS A 116 12.40 -1.07 -5.37
C CYS A 116 12.79 -2.35 -4.65
N ALA A 117 11.94 -3.38 -4.67
CA ALA A 117 12.24 -4.67 -4.06
C ALA A 117 13.48 -5.34 -4.66
N GLN A 118 13.66 -5.25 -5.97
CA GLN A 118 14.82 -5.80 -6.67
C GLN A 118 16.12 -5.03 -6.39
N SER A 119 16.02 -3.75 -6.05
CA SER A 119 17.18 -2.86 -5.87
C SER A 119 17.78 -2.90 -4.45
N GLY A 120 17.05 -3.42 -3.45
CA GLY A 120 17.56 -3.64 -2.10
C GLY A 120 16.61 -3.24 -0.97
N SER A 121 16.88 -3.74 0.22
CA SER A 121 16.08 -3.53 1.44
C SER A 121 15.98 -2.06 1.86
N GLY A 122 17.02 -1.25 1.67
CA GLY A 122 17.01 0.17 2.03
C GLY A 122 16.02 1.00 1.23
N THR A 123 15.93 0.77 -0.08
CA THR A 123 15.00 1.46 -0.97
C THR A 123 13.54 1.12 -0.66
N LEU A 124 13.28 -0.14 -0.27
CA LEU A 124 11.97 -0.55 0.22
C LEU A 124 11.56 0.15 1.51
N ILE A 125 12.47 0.31 2.47
CA ILE A 125 12.20 1.04 3.72
C ILE A 125 11.88 2.50 3.41
N PHE A 126 12.64 3.14 2.52
CA PHE A 126 12.37 4.53 2.13
C PHE A 126 11.00 4.69 1.47
N LEU A 127 10.67 3.82 0.51
CA LEU A 127 9.36 3.81 -0.14
C LEU A 127 8.23 3.59 0.87
N ARG A 128 8.47 2.77 1.89
CA ARG A 128 7.53 2.48 2.98
C ARG A 128 7.22 3.66 3.87
N VAL A 129 8.22 4.47 4.19
CA VAL A 129 8.02 5.73 4.92
C VAL A 129 7.18 6.69 4.08
N LEU A 130 7.42 6.77 2.77
CA LEU A 130 6.65 7.63 1.87
C LEU A 130 5.20 7.13 1.68
N GLU A 131 4.97 5.82 1.60
CA GLU A 131 3.62 5.23 1.61
C GLU A 131 2.88 5.58 2.91
N GLY A 132 3.57 5.49 4.06
CA GLY A 132 3.03 5.93 5.35
C GLY A 132 2.68 7.41 5.39
N LEU A 133 3.49 8.26 4.74
CA LEU A 133 3.25 9.69 4.63
C LEU A 133 2.04 10.04 3.75
N SER A 134 1.77 9.20 2.76
CA SER A 134 0.67 9.36 1.79
C SER A 134 -0.64 8.72 2.25
N SER A 135 -0.67 8.05 3.40
CA SER A 135 -1.84 7.29 3.87
C SER A 135 -2.74 8.09 4.82
#